data_AF-A0A3R9KXW3-F1
#
_entry.id   AF-A0A3R9KXW3-F1
#
_cell.length_a   1.000
_cell.length_b   1.000
_cell.length_c   1.000
_cell.angle_alpha   90.00
_cell.angle_beta   90.00
_cell.angle_gamma   90.00
#
_symmetry.space_group_name_H-M   'P 1'
#
loop_
_entity.id
_entity.type
_entity.pdbx_description
1 polymer ?
#
loop_
_entity_poly.entity_id
_entity_poly.type
_entity_poly.pdbx_seq_one_letter_code
_entity_poly.pdbx_strand_id
1 'polypeptide(L)'
;MSNRVNEQDKEEPSHFEAKKLDWRGWLKYLALTALIWIGMGFAYKSIHSHRPFRDSVTDATNGIGQLLMTGLYREQWIFWIATNLFSIYLWWGSNLHIQAMYWVYTLNSIVGWYQWTKAVKKA
;
A
#
# COMPACT_ATOMS: atom_id res chain seq x y z
N MET A 1 -28.14 -11.65 -35.05
CA MET A 1 -26.77 -11.75 -34.49
C MET A 1 -26.63 -10.92 -33.20
N SER A 2 -27.47 -11.15 -32.18
CA SER A 2 -27.54 -10.26 -31.00
C SER A 2 -27.59 -11.01 -29.65
N ASN A 3 -26.86 -12.11 -29.52
CA ASN A 3 -26.76 -12.85 -28.24
C ASN A 3 -25.31 -12.98 -27.73
N ARG A 4 -24.33 -12.32 -28.36
CA ARG A 4 -22.90 -12.45 -28.00
C ARG A 4 -22.37 -11.35 -27.07
N VAL A 5 -23.16 -10.33 -26.77
CA VAL A 5 -22.71 -9.17 -25.97
C VAL A 5 -23.04 -9.32 -24.48
N ASN A 6 -23.90 -10.27 -24.10
CA ASN A 6 -24.38 -10.42 -22.71
C ASN A 6 -23.72 -11.57 -21.92
N GLU A 7 -22.73 -12.27 -22.48
CA GLU A 7 -22.07 -13.40 -21.79
C GLU A 7 -20.70 -13.05 -21.18
N GLN A 8 -20.22 -11.81 -21.34
CA GLN A 8 -18.93 -11.37 -20.77
C GLN A 8 -19.00 -10.88 -19.32
N ASP A 9 -20.19 -10.79 -18.72
CA ASP A 9 -20.38 -10.43 -17.30
C ASP A 9 -20.44 -11.66 -16.36
N LYS A 10 -19.96 -12.81 -16.83
CA LYS A 10 -19.62 -13.89 -15.90
C LYS A 10 -18.30 -13.52 -15.27
N GLU A 11 -18.35 -12.77 -14.16
CA GLU A 11 -17.24 -12.66 -13.22
C GLU A 11 -16.75 -14.09 -12.96
N GLU A 12 -15.65 -14.50 -13.60
CA GLU A 12 -14.99 -15.75 -13.24
C GLU A 12 -14.77 -15.67 -11.72
N PRO A 13 -15.18 -16.69 -10.95
CA PRO A 13 -15.00 -16.67 -9.51
C PRO A 13 -13.51 -16.62 -9.26
N SER A 14 -13.03 -15.40 -9.05
CA SER A 14 -11.67 -15.09 -8.68
C SER A 14 -11.42 -15.88 -7.41
N HIS A 15 -10.61 -16.94 -7.53
CA HIS A 15 -10.21 -17.85 -6.46
C HIS A 15 -9.22 -17.13 -5.50
N PHE A 16 -9.63 -15.95 -5.05
CA PHE A 16 -8.89 -14.97 -4.30
C PHE A 16 -9.84 -14.38 -3.27
N GLU A 17 -9.72 -14.85 -2.05
CA GLU A 17 -10.47 -14.33 -0.92
C GLU A 17 -9.64 -13.24 -0.26
N ALA A 18 -10.01 -11.98 -0.51
CA ALA A 18 -9.46 -10.86 0.21
C ALA A 18 -9.74 -11.01 1.71
N LYS A 19 -8.70 -10.81 2.53
CA LYS A 19 -8.77 -10.90 3.99
C LYS A 19 -8.82 -9.52 4.62
N LYS A 20 -9.31 -9.46 5.85
CA LYS A 20 -9.32 -8.27 6.69
C LYS A 20 -8.50 -8.49 7.94
N LEU A 21 -7.66 -7.53 8.29
CA LEU A 21 -6.99 -7.54 9.60
C LEU A 21 -8.01 -7.34 10.72
N ASP A 22 -7.88 -8.17 11.76
CA ASP A 22 -8.46 -7.89 13.06
C ASP A 22 -7.61 -6.87 13.83
N TRP A 23 -8.05 -6.48 15.01
CA TRP A 23 -7.35 -5.46 15.81
C TRP A 23 -5.94 -5.91 16.23
N ARG A 24 -5.73 -7.21 16.47
CA ARG A 24 -4.42 -7.78 16.81
C ARG A 24 -3.48 -7.73 15.62
N GLY A 25 -3.98 -8.05 14.43
CA GLY A 25 -3.28 -7.89 13.17
C GLY A 25 -2.85 -6.45 12.95
N TRP A 26 -3.77 -5.50 13.12
CA TRP A 26 -3.44 -4.07 13.08
C TRP A 26 -2.31 -3.69 14.03
N LEU A 27 -2.41 -4.07 15.31
CA LEU A 27 -1.38 -3.78 16.30
C LEU A 27 -0.02 -4.39 15.90
N LYS A 28 -0.01 -5.65 15.46
CA LYS A 28 1.19 -6.35 15.01
C LYS A 28 1.87 -5.61 13.85
N TYR A 29 1.13 -5.26 12.80
CA TYR A 29 1.71 -4.64 11.61
C TYR A 29 2.13 -3.19 11.83
N LEU A 30 1.39 -2.43 12.66
CA LEU A 30 1.82 -1.09 13.07
C LEU A 30 3.08 -1.13 13.92
N ALA A 31 3.17 -2.05 14.89
CA ALA A 31 4.39 -2.27 15.67
C ALA A 31 5.57 -2.66 14.77
N LEU A 32 5.35 -3.56 13.81
CA LEU A 32 6.38 -3.94 12.85
C LEU A 32 6.81 -2.77 11.96
N THR A 33 5.86 -1.92 11.54
CA THR A 33 6.17 -0.68 10.79
C THR A 33 7.07 0.24 11.61
N ALA A 34 6.75 0.47 12.88
CA ALA A 34 7.56 1.31 13.76
C ALA A 34 8.96 0.72 13.97
N LEU A 35 9.07 -0.60 14.17
CA LEU A 35 10.35 -1.28 14.32
C LEU A 35 11.22 -1.17 13.06
N ILE A 36 10.66 -1.44 11.88
CA ILE A 36 11.38 -1.30 10.61
C ILE A 36 11.81 0.15 10.40
N TRP A 37 10.90 1.11 10.64
CA TRP A 37 11.20 2.53 10.48
C TRP A 37 12.36 2.98 11.37
N ILE A 38 12.32 2.64 12.67
CA ILE A 38 13.37 3.00 13.62
C ILE A 38 14.69 2.30 13.25
N GLY A 39 14.64 0.99 12.95
CA GLY A 39 15.82 0.21 12.57
C GLY A 39 16.49 0.74 11.31
N MET A 40 15.72 0.99 10.26
CA MET A 40 16.20 1.59 9.01
C MET A 40 16.69 3.03 9.21
N GLY A 41 16.03 3.80 10.07
CA GLY A 41 16.48 5.14 10.44
C GLY A 41 17.88 5.13 11.07
N PHE A 42 18.16 4.21 11.99
CA PHE A 42 19.52 4.05 12.54
C PHE A 42 20.52 3.51 11.51
N ALA A 43 20.10 2.59 10.63
CA ALA A 43 20.95 2.11 9.55
C ALA A 43 21.37 3.26 8.61
N TYR A 44 20.41 4.08 8.16
CA TYR A 44 20.68 5.26 7.33
C TYR A 44 21.52 6.31 8.05
N LYS A 45 21.35 6.47 9.36
CA LYS A 45 22.21 7.35 10.16
C LYS A 45 23.65 6.85 10.19
N SER A 46 23.88 5.53 10.28
CA SER A 46 25.22 4.94 10.31
C SER A 46 26.02 5.18 9.02
N ILE A 47 25.33 5.36 7.88
CA ILE A 47 25.93 5.69 6.59
C ILE A 47 25.89 7.20 6.26
N HIS A 48 25.67 8.06 7.28
CA HIS A 48 25.66 9.51 7.15
C HIS A 48 24.62 10.06 6.15
N SER A 49 23.45 9.41 6.05
CA SER A 49 22.32 9.96 5.28
C SER A 49 21.90 11.33 5.82
N HIS A 50 21.48 12.22 4.93
CA HIS A 50 21.09 13.59 5.27
C HIS A 50 19.78 13.65 6.09
N ARG A 51 18.82 12.74 5.83
CA ARG A 51 17.50 12.75 6.47
C ARG A 51 17.03 11.32 6.80
N PRO A 52 17.78 10.59 7.64
CA PRO A 52 17.68 9.13 7.76
C PRO A 52 16.30 8.62 8.21
N PHE A 53 15.70 9.22 9.24
CA PHE A 53 14.36 8.84 9.70
C PHE A 53 13.26 9.30 8.74
N ARG A 54 13.48 10.41 8.02
CA ARG A 54 12.52 10.90 7.03
C ARG A 54 12.47 9.97 5.82
N ASP A 55 13.63 9.50 5.36
CA ASP A 55 13.73 8.69 4.15
C ASP A 55 13.33 7.22 4.44
N SER A 56 13.56 6.72 5.66
CA SER A 56 13.19 5.34 6.05
C SER A 56 11.70 5.11 6.29
N VAL A 57 10.88 6.17 6.45
CA VAL A 57 9.44 6.01 6.67
C VAL A 57 8.75 5.36 5.46
N THR A 58 9.18 5.73 4.25
CA THR A 58 8.65 5.15 3.01
C THR A 58 9.04 3.68 2.88
N ASP A 59 10.24 3.29 3.31
CA ASP A 59 10.70 1.90 3.26
C ASP A 59 9.88 1.02 4.21
N ALA A 60 9.61 1.52 5.42
CA ALA A 60 8.80 0.81 6.40
C ALA A 60 7.37 0.61 5.92
N THR A 61 6.71 1.65 5.41
CA THR A 61 5.34 1.51 4.91
C THR A 61 5.27 0.66 3.64
N ASN A 62 6.27 0.75 2.76
CA ASN A 62 6.35 -0.07 1.54
C ASN A 62 6.53 -1.56 1.88
N GLY A 63 7.49 -1.89 2.76
CA GLY A 63 7.74 -3.27 3.18
C GLY A 63 6.51 -3.91 3.84
N ILE A 64 5.78 -3.17 4.67
CA ILE A 64 4.56 -3.66 5.32
C ILE A 64 3.41 -3.78 4.32
N GLY A 65 3.25 -2.82 3.41
CA GLY A 65 2.30 -2.90 2.30
C GLY A 65 2.53 -4.17 1.47
N GLN A 66 3.78 -4.48 1.15
CA GLN A 66 4.17 -5.70 0.44
C GLN A 66 3.83 -6.97 1.22
N LEU A 67 4.14 -7.02 2.53
CA LEU A 67 3.80 -8.19 3.37
C LEU A 67 2.29 -8.43 3.45
N LEU A 68 1.50 -7.35 3.57
CA LEU A 68 0.04 -7.44 3.57
C LEU A 68 -0.51 -7.84 2.20
N MET A 69 0.11 -7.39 1.11
CA MET A 69 -0.22 -7.78 -0.26
C MET A 69 -0.05 -9.28 -0.46
N THR A 70 1.10 -9.84 -0.07
CA THR A 70 1.36 -11.29 -0.13
C THR A 70 0.38 -12.08 0.73
N GLY A 71 -0.06 -11.53 1.87
CA GLY A 71 -1.08 -12.12 2.73
C GLY A 71 -2.52 -11.96 2.25
N LEU A 72 -2.74 -11.28 1.12
CA LEU A 72 -4.05 -10.93 0.58
C LEU A 72 -4.91 -10.11 1.55
N TYR A 73 -4.30 -9.26 2.38
CA TYR A 73 -5.02 -8.37 3.28
C TYR A 73 -5.39 -7.08 2.57
N ARG A 74 -6.65 -6.69 2.66
CA ARG A 74 -7.16 -5.42 2.11
C ARG A 74 -6.43 -4.20 2.67
N GLU A 75 -6.02 -4.25 3.93
CA GLU A 75 -5.30 -3.16 4.59
C GLU A 75 -3.97 -2.81 3.92
N GLN A 76 -3.42 -3.65 3.03
CA GLN A 76 -2.28 -3.30 2.18
C GLN A 76 -2.46 -1.93 1.49
N TRP A 77 -3.68 -1.61 1.06
CA TRP A 77 -3.94 -0.40 0.29
C TRP A 77 -3.77 0.86 1.14
N ILE A 78 -4.01 0.79 2.45
CA ILE A 78 -3.74 1.89 3.38
C ILE A 78 -2.24 2.15 3.47
N PHE A 79 -1.42 1.09 3.53
CA PHE A 79 0.03 1.21 3.55
C PHE A 79 0.60 1.73 2.22
N TRP A 80 0.00 1.34 1.08
CA TRP A 80 0.35 1.91 -0.22
C TRP A 80 -0.01 3.38 -0.32
N ILE A 81 -1.20 3.80 0.13
CA ILE A 81 -1.57 5.22 0.21
C ILE A 81 -0.57 5.99 1.07
N ALA A 82 -0.25 5.51 2.28
CA ALA A 82 0.72 6.16 3.15
C ALA A 82 2.10 6.30 2.50
N THR A 83 2.60 5.23 1.89
CA THR A 83 3.87 5.23 1.14
C THR A 83 3.87 6.29 0.05
N ASN A 84 2.80 6.36 -0.75
CA ASN A 84 2.71 7.31 -1.86
C ASN A 84 2.66 8.76 -1.37
N LEU A 85 1.91 9.05 -0.29
CA LEU A 85 1.83 10.38 0.30
C LEU A 85 3.17 10.83 0.92
N PHE A 86 3.86 9.92 1.63
CA PHE A 86 5.21 10.22 2.12
C PHE A 86 6.18 10.46 0.97
N SER A 87 6.11 9.68 -0.11
CA SER A 87 6.92 9.92 -1.30
C SER A 87 6.63 11.26 -1.97
N ILE A 88 5.37 11.68 -2.09
CA ILE A 88 5.01 13.01 -2.59
C ILE A 88 5.67 14.09 -1.71
N TYR A 89 5.57 13.96 -0.40
CA TYR A 89 6.21 14.87 0.54
C TYR A 89 7.75 14.89 0.40
N LEU A 90 8.38 13.72 0.25
CA LEU A 90 9.84 13.61 0.09
C LEU A 90 10.34 14.30 -1.18
N TRP A 91 9.61 14.16 -2.27
CA TRP A 91 9.95 14.69 -3.59
C TRP A 91 9.39 16.09 -3.85
N TRP A 92 8.68 16.67 -2.88
CA TRP A 92 8.08 17.99 -2.99
C TRP A 92 9.13 19.05 -3.32
N GLY A 93 8.84 19.88 -4.33
CA GLY A 93 9.75 20.91 -4.83
C GLY A 93 11.04 20.40 -5.48
N SER A 94 11.29 19.08 -5.49
CA SER A 94 12.52 18.48 -6.02
C SER A 94 12.31 17.88 -7.40
N ASN A 95 11.26 17.07 -7.59
CA ASN A 95 10.97 16.44 -8.88
C ASN A 95 9.46 16.31 -9.12
N LEU A 96 8.93 17.08 -10.07
CA LEU A 96 7.49 17.10 -10.37
C LEU A 96 7.00 15.81 -11.04
N HIS A 97 7.82 15.17 -11.88
CA HIS A 97 7.45 13.92 -12.56
C HIS A 97 7.28 12.78 -11.57
N ILE A 98 8.19 12.66 -10.59
CA ILE A 98 8.09 11.66 -9.52
C ILE A 98 6.86 11.92 -8.65
N GLN A 99 6.58 13.18 -8.30
CA GLN A 99 5.36 13.54 -7.57
C GLN A 99 4.09 13.15 -8.35
N ALA A 100 4.01 13.45 -9.64
CA ALA A 100 2.87 13.12 -10.49
C ALA A 100 2.63 11.60 -10.54
N MET A 101 3.69 10.80 -10.66
CA MET A 101 3.61 9.34 -10.60
C MET A 101 3.00 8.87 -9.27
N TYR A 102 3.48 9.38 -8.13
CA TYR A 102 2.93 8.99 -6.82
C TYR A 102 1.50 9.49 -6.59
N TRP A 103 1.09 10.60 -7.20
CA TRP A 103 -0.33 11.01 -7.21
C TRP A 103 -1.21 9.98 -7.93
N VAL A 104 -0.78 9.52 -9.11
CA VAL A 104 -1.49 8.46 -9.85
C VAL A 104 -1.55 7.17 -9.03
N TYR A 105 -0.44 6.77 -8.40
CA TYR A 105 -0.41 5.58 -7.53
C TYR A 105 -1.27 5.73 -6.28
N THR A 106 -1.39 6.95 -5.74
CA THR A 106 -2.31 7.25 -4.63
C THR A 106 -3.75 7.01 -5.06
N LEU A 107 -4.17 7.55 -6.20
CA LEU A 107 -5.51 7.33 -6.75
C LEU A 107 -5.78 5.84 -7.00
N ASN A 108 -4.84 5.13 -7.61
CA ASN A 108 -4.93 3.69 -7.81
C ASN A 108 -5.11 2.93 -6.48
N SER A 109 -4.35 3.31 -5.46
CA SER A 109 -4.43 2.66 -4.15
C SER A 109 -5.77 2.92 -3.43
N ILE A 110 -6.34 4.11 -3.61
CA ILE A 110 -7.70 4.44 -3.12
C ILE A 110 -8.75 3.58 -3.83
N VAL A 111 -8.65 3.42 -5.15
CA VAL A 111 -9.55 2.54 -5.92
C VAL A 111 -9.41 1.09 -5.46
N GLY A 112 -8.18 0.61 -5.29
CA GLY A 112 -7.90 -0.74 -4.77
C GLY A 112 -8.51 -0.98 -3.40
N TRP A 113 -8.36 -0.01 -2.48
CA TRP A 113 -9.01 -0.06 -1.15
C TRP A 113 -10.53 -0.19 -1.27
N TYR A 114 -11.16 0.61 -2.12
CA TYR A 114 -12.61 0.58 -2.32
C TYR A 114 -13.10 -0.77 -2.87
N GLN A 115 -12.45 -1.27 -3.93
CA GLN A 115 -12.81 -2.54 -4.56
C GLN A 115 -12.67 -3.73 -3.59
N TRP A 116 -11.55 -3.79 -2.87
CA TRP A 116 -11.32 -4.87 -1.91
C TRP A 116 -12.20 -4.76 -0.66
N THR A 117 -12.60 -3.54 -0.28
CA THR A 117 -13.62 -3.35 0.78
C THR A 117 -14.95 -3.99 0.40
N LYS A 118 -15.31 -3.96 -0.89
CA LYS A 118 -16.50 -4.65 -1.37
C LYS A 118 -16.30 -6.15 -1.44
N ALA A 119 -15.14 -6.61 -1.91
CA ALA A 119 -14.83 -8.04 -2.01
C ALA A 119 -14.89 -8.74 -0.64
N VAL A 120 -14.26 -8.17 0.39
CA VAL A 120 -14.27 -8.70 1.77
C VAL A 120 -15.68 -8.79 2.36
N LYS A 121 -16.61 -7.91 1.97
CA LYS A 121 -18.00 -7.93 2.47
C LYS A 121 -18.87 -8.99 1.79
N LYS A 122 -18.47 -9.43 0.59
CA LYS A 122 -19.20 -10.42 -0.20
C LYS A 122 -18.78 -11.86 0.13
N ALA A 123 -17.60 -12.04 0.73
CA ALA A 123 -17.12 -13.30 1.29
C ALA A 123 -17.68 -13.52 2.71
#